data_AF-A0A2N4XDA8-F1
#
_entry.id   AF-A0A2N4XDA8-F1
#
_cell.length_a   1.000
_cell.length_b   1.000
_cell.length_c   1.000
_cell.angle_alpha   90.00
_cell.angle_beta   90.00
_cell.angle_gamma   90.00
#
_symmetry.space_group_name_H-M   'P 1'
#
loop_
_entity.id
_entity.type
_entity.pdbx_description
1 polymer ?
#
loop_
_entity_poly.entity_id
_entity_poly.type
_entity_poly.pdbx_seq_one_letter_code
_entity_poly.pdbx_strand_id
1 'polypeptide(L)'
;MKTIKILGLGVLAFFALQACEKEEELTDEPVSIAELTCPGAVFTGSATAGTTYNGVFTVPYNGGDGSTYGSNNGVSSTGVMGLSAILVPGTLAQGSGMLTYSVAGTPNTGGIASFVINFGGQTCTVSMAVAGAPVEPQPVGQ
;
A
#
# COMPACT_ATOMS: atom_id res chain seq x y z
N MET A 1 27.01 -46.18 8.50
CA MET A 1 26.75 -47.63 8.41
C MET A 1 26.49 -48.17 9.81
N LYS A 2 25.22 -48.40 10.15
CA LYS A 2 24.78 -49.18 11.31
C LYS A 2 23.44 -49.80 10.92
N THR A 3 23.47 -51.11 10.70
CA THR A 3 22.37 -51.94 10.21
C THR A 3 21.39 -52.25 11.34
N ILE A 4 20.14 -51.80 11.20
CA ILE A 4 19.02 -52.19 12.06
C ILE A 4 18.26 -53.32 11.38
N LYS A 5 18.27 -54.49 12.02
CA LYS A 5 17.55 -55.71 11.64
C LYS A 5 16.10 -55.60 12.11
N ILE A 6 15.15 -55.73 11.18
CA ILE A 6 13.71 -55.85 11.45
C ILE A 6 13.33 -57.33 11.24
N LEU A 7 13.02 -58.04 12.33
CA LEU A 7 12.15 -59.22 12.37
C LEU A 7 11.01 -58.81 13.33
N GLY A 8 9.71 -58.97 13.11
CA GLY A 8 8.88 -59.75 12.20
C GLY A 8 7.52 -59.94 12.91
N LEU A 9 6.44 -60.21 12.15
CA LEU A 9 5.01 -60.33 12.53
C LEU A 9 4.30 -58.99 12.83
N GLY A 10 3.22 -58.56 12.20
CA GLY A 10 2.31 -59.16 11.23
C GLY A 10 1.00 -58.37 11.20
N VAL A 11 0.71 -57.76 10.05
CA VAL A 11 -0.61 -57.38 9.50
C VAL A 11 -1.42 -56.26 10.20
N LEU A 12 -1.42 -55.08 9.58
CA LEU A 12 -2.62 -54.45 9.01
C LEU A 12 -2.19 -53.42 7.96
N ALA A 13 -2.63 -53.64 6.74
CA ALA A 13 -2.30 -52.82 5.57
C ALA A 13 -2.87 -51.39 5.73
N PHE A 14 -1.99 -50.41 5.96
CA PHE A 14 -2.24 -49.01 5.63
C PHE A 14 -1.65 -48.75 4.25
N PHE A 15 -2.38 -49.13 3.21
CA PHE A 15 -2.08 -48.75 1.83
C PHE A 15 -3.29 -48.00 1.27
N ALA A 16 -3.00 -46.79 0.77
CA ALA A 16 -3.92 -45.78 0.23
C ALA A 16 -4.88 -45.17 1.28
N LEU A 17 -4.94 -43.86 1.53
CA LEU A 17 -4.45 -42.69 0.82
C LEU A 17 -3.79 -41.77 1.86
N GLN A 18 -2.45 -41.66 1.86
CA GLN A 18 -1.93 -40.31 2.03
C GLN A 18 -2.26 -39.64 0.71
N ALA A 19 -3.46 -39.04 0.64
CA ALA A 19 -3.63 -37.89 -0.21
C ALA A 19 -2.45 -37.00 0.19
N CYS A 20 -1.46 -36.95 -0.68
CA CYS A 20 -0.43 -35.94 -0.62
C CYS A 20 -1.24 -34.65 -0.77
N GLU A 21 -1.64 -34.06 0.36
CA GLU A 21 -1.84 -32.63 0.41
C GLU A 21 -0.46 -32.10 0.06
N LYS A 22 -0.26 -31.93 -1.25
CA LYS A 22 0.80 -31.11 -1.76
C LYS A 22 0.48 -29.76 -1.16
N GLU A 23 1.06 -29.48 0.00
CA GLU A 23 1.28 -28.13 0.46
C GLU A 23 2.17 -27.55 -0.65
N GLU A 24 1.53 -26.97 -1.67
CA GLU A 24 2.21 -26.01 -2.52
C GLU A 24 2.66 -24.94 -1.55
N GLU A 25 3.93 -25.04 -1.16
CA GLU A 25 4.67 -23.93 -0.60
C GLU A 25 4.52 -22.82 -1.63
N LEU A 26 3.50 -21.99 -1.44
CA LEU A 26 3.27 -20.80 -2.23
C LEU A 26 4.52 -19.98 -2.00
N THR A 27 5.44 -20.00 -2.95
CA THR A 27 6.55 -19.06 -2.98
C THR A 27 5.90 -17.71 -3.21
N ASP A 28 5.51 -17.05 -2.12
CA ASP A 28 4.99 -15.69 -2.10
C ASP A 28 6.17 -14.79 -2.50
N GLU A 29 6.45 -14.71 -3.80
CA GLU A 29 7.43 -13.77 -4.29
C GLU A 29 6.94 -12.37 -3.88
N PRO A 30 7.76 -11.61 -3.15
CA PRO A 30 7.34 -10.32 -2.66
C PRO A 30 7.03 -9.42 -3.86
N VAL A 31 5.87 -8.77 -3.83
CA VAL A 31 5.49 -7.74 -4.81
C VAL A 31 6.67 -6.80 -5.05
N SER A 32 7.01 -6.56 -6.33
CA SER A 32 8.19 -5.79 -6.70
C SER A 32 7.90 -4.76 -7.81
N ILE A 33 8.60 -3.62 -7.72
CA ILE A 33 8.67 -2.61 -8.79
C ILE A 33 10.12 -2.14 -8.91
N ALA A 34 10.54 -1.73 -10.12
CA ALA A 34 11.88 -1.20 -10.34
C ALA A 34 12.03 0.24 -9.83
N GLU A 35 10.98 1.06 -9.95
CA GLU A 35 11.02 2.48 -9.60
C GLU A 35 9.64 2.98 -9.17
N LEU A 36 9.62 3.86 -8.17
CA LEU A 36 8.43 4.61 -7.74
C LEU A 36 8.67 6.12 -7.91
N THR A 37 7.85 6.80 -8.70
CA THR A 37 8.10 8.17 -9.15
C THR A 37 7.15 9.18 -8.49
N CYS A 38 7.33 9.42 -7.18
CA CYS A 38 6.50 10.36 -6.41
C CYS A 38 6.34 11.79 -7.00
N PRO A 39 7.36 12.40 -7.65
CA PRO A 39 7.17 13.71 -8.29
C PRO A 39 6.13 13.72 -9.42
N GLY A 40 5.83 12.56 -10.01
CA GLY A 40 4.79 12.40 -11.02
C GLY A 40 3.40 12.11 -10.46
N ALA A 41 3.20 12.27 -9.14
CA ALA A 41 1.91 12.01 -8.52
C ALA A 41 0.83 12.99 -9.00
N VAL A 42 -0.38 12.47 -9.22
CA VAL A 42 -1.54 13.25 -9.70
C VAL A 42 -2.65 13.21 -8.67
N PHE A 43 -3.23 14.37 -8.34
CA PHE A 43 -4.28 14.54 -7.33
C PHE A 43 -5.62 14.87 -8.00
N THR A 44 -6.72 14.26 -7.54
CA THR A 44 -8.06 14.50 -8.12
C THR A 44 -8.80 15.71 -7.51
N GLY A 45 -8.20 16.40 -6.54
CA GLY A 45 -8.76 17.60 -5.92
C GLY A 45 -7.80 18.29 -4.95
N SER A 46 -8.17 19.49 -4.51
CA SER A 46 -7.38 20.30 -3.57
C SER A 46 -7.91 20.18 -2.13
N ALA A 47 -7.01 20.02 -1.17
CA ALA A 47 -7.34 20.07 0.24
C ALA A 47 -7.23 21.51 0.78
N THR A 48 -8.10 21.85 1.74
CA THR A 48 -8.12 23.17 2.40
C THR A 48 -8.12 22.98 3.90
N ALA A 49 -7.29 23.75 4.62
CA ALA A 49 -7.19 23.68 6.07
C ALA A 49 -8.57 23.86 6.73
N GLY A 50 -8.87 23.02 7.71
CA GLY A 50 -10.13 23.00 8.46
C GLY A 50 -11.32 22.42 7.70
N THR A 51 -11.16 22.00 6.44
CA THR A 51 -12.25 21.39 5.64
C THR A 51 -12.02 19.90 5.46
N THR A 52 -13.06 19.09 5.66
CA THR A 52 -13.00 17.66 5.39
C THR A 52 -12.63 17.42 3.92
N TYR A 53 -11.58 16.65 3.71
CA TYR A 53 -11.09 16.22 2.42
C TYR A 53 -11.34 14.72 2.24
N ASN A 54 -11.81 14.35 1.05
CA ASN A 54 -11.89 12.97 0.59
C ASN A 54 -11.56 12.96 -0.89
N GLY A 55 -10.41 12.42 -1.23
CA GLY A 55 -9.85 12.47 -2.58
C GLY A 55 -8.96 11.28 -2.87
N VAL A 56 -8.30 11.34 -4.02
CA VAL A 56 -7.40 10.29 -4.49
C VAL A 56 -6.14 10.94 -5.03
N PHE A 57 -5.01 10.28 -4.84
CA PHE A 57 -3.84 10.51 -5.68
C PHE A 57 -3.33 9.22 -6.29
N THR A 58 -2.68 9.36 -7.44
CA THR A 58 -1.98 8.26 -8.08
C THR A 58 -0.48 8.50 -8.08
N VAL A 59 0.31 7.42 -7.99
CA VAL A 59 1.78 7.48 -8.01
C VAL A 59 2.28 6.58 -9.15
N PRO A 60 2.98 7.13 -10.15
CA PRO A 60 3.58 6.32 -11.21
C PRO A 60 4.64 5.37 -10.67
N TYR A 61 4.72 4.18 -11.26
CA TYR A 61 5.81 3.24 -11.09
C TYR A 61 6.28 2.67 -12.43
N ASN A 62 7.51 2.16 -12.45
CA ASN A 62 8.08 1.40 -13.57
C ASN A 62 8.52 0.00 -13.11
N GLY A 63 8.57 -0.93 -14.05
CA GLY A 63 9.08 -2.29 -13.82
C GLY A 63 8.29 -3.13 -12.82
N GLY A 64 6.96 -3.00 -12.82
CA GLY A 64 6.09 -3.91 -12.08
C GLY A 64 6.13 -5.32 -12.64
N ASP A 65 5.91 -6.30 -11.76
CA ASP A 65 6.05 -7.74 -12.01
C ASP A 65 4.73 -8.45 -12.38
N GLY A 66 3.59 -7.75 -12.31
CA GLY A 66 2.26 -8.33 -12.54
C GLY A 66 1.56 -8.86 -11.29
N SER A 67 2.19 -8.76 -10.11
CA SER A 67 1.67 -9.27 -8.85
C SER A 67 0.43 -8.50 -8.37
N THR A 68 -0.46 -9.20 -7.67
CA THR A 68 -1.57 -8.57 -6.92
C THR A 68 -1.06 -8.00 -5.60
N TYR A 69 -1.69 -6.94 -5.12
CA TYR A 69 -1.34 -6.33 -3.85
C TYR A 69 -2.58 -5.86 -3.09
N GLY A 70 -2.52 -5.96 -1.76
CA GLY A 70 -3.58 -5.54 -0.85
C GLY A 70 -3.50 -4.06 -0.46
N SER A 71 -4.38 -3.65 0.46
CA SER A 71 -4.30 -2.35 1.11
C SER A 71 -3.21 -2.32 2.16
N ASN A 72 -2.70 -1.13 2.47
CA ASN A 72 -1.81 -0.92 3.61
C ASN A 72 -2.59 -0.47 4.86
N ASN A 73 -1.88 -0.28 5.98
CA ASN A 73 -2.45 0.19 7.25
C ASN A 73 -2.71 1.72 7.27
N GLY A 74 -2.59 2.40 6.12
CA GLY A 74 -2.61 3.85 6.02
C GLY A 74 -1.25 4.51 6.24
N VAL A 75 -1.08 5.70 5.66
CA VAL A 75 0.09 6.56 5.76
C VAL A 75 -0.37 7.92 6.22
N SER A 76 -0.01 8.30 7.44
CA SER A 76 -0.33 9.63 7.97
C SER A 76 0.53 10.70 7.32
N SER A 77 -0.08 11.86 7.06
CA SER A 77 0.61 13.04 6.57
C SER A 77 1.55 13.67 7.61
N THR A 78 2.70 14.17 7.14
CA THR A 78 3.61 15.03 7.91
C THR A 78 3.70 16.43 7.29
N GLY A 79 4.20 17.42 8.04
CA GLY A 79 4.25 18.83 7.60
C GLY A 79 2.89 19.53 7.76
N VAL A 80 1.84 18.98 7.15
CA VAL A 80 0.44 19.27 7.46
C VAL A 80 -0.18 18.00 8.00
N MET A 81 -0.65 18.02 9.25
CA MET A 81 -1.29 16.87 9.91
C MET A 81 -2.79 16.82 9.61
N GLY A 82 -3.40 15.65 9.81
CA GLY A 82 -4.86 15.47 9.74
C GLY A 82 -5.37 14.76 8.48
N LEU A 83 -4.47 14.41 7.55
CA LEU A 83 -4.76 13.56 6.39
C LEU A 83 -4.12 12.17 6.55
N SER A 84 -4.80 11.14 6.05
CA SER A 84 -4.30 9.77 5.95
C SER A 84 -4.52 9.22 4.54
N ALA A 85 -3.49 8.59 3.97
CA ALA A 85 -3.53 7.97 2.65
C ALA A 85 -3.53 6.43 2.76
N ILE A 86 -4.47 5.75 2.10
CA ILE A 86 -4.59 4.29 2.12
C ILE A 86 -4.41 3.75 0.71
N LEU A 87 -3.54 2.76 0.53
CA LEU A 87 -3.35 2.09 -0.75
C LEU A 87 -4.62 1.34 -1.13
N VAL A 88 -5.13 1.59 -2.33
CA VAL A 88 -6.26 0.85 -2.90
C VAL A 88 -5.71 -0.48 -3.46
N PRO A 89 -6.27 -1.65 -3.06
CA PRO A 89 -5.85 -2.95 -3.60
C PRO A 89 -5.91 -3.02 -5.12
N GLY A 90 -5.01 -3.77 -5.74
CA GLY A 90 -4.94 -3.88 -7.20
C GLY A 90 -3.98 -4.93 -7.70
N THR A 91 -3.66 -4.84 -8.99
CA THR A 91 -2.69 -5.69 -9.67
C THR A 91 -1.71 -4.79 -10.41
N LEU A 92 -0.41 -5.07 -10.29
CA LEU A 92 0.60 -4.36 -11.05
C LEU A 92 0.46 -4.69 -12.54
N ALA A 93 0.75 -3.70 -13.39
CA ALA A 93 1.06 -3.97 -14.78
C ALA A 93 2.46 -4.58 -14.86
N GLN A 94 2.67 -5.48 -15.82
CA GLN A 94 4.02 -5.85 -16.22
C GLN A 94 4.66 -4.64 -16.93
N GLY A 95 5.62 -3.97 -16.28
CA GLY A 95 6.21 -2.72 -16.74
C GLY A 95 5.68 -1.48 -16.00
N SER A 96 5.24 -0.45 -16.70
CA SER A 96 4.82 0.82 -16.08
C SER A 96 3.35 0.84 -15.73
N GLY A 97 3.01 1.52 -14.63
CA GLY A 97 1.63 1.69 -14.19
C GLY A 97 1.48 2.77 -13.12
N MET A 98 0.32 2.79 -12.46
CA MET A 98 -0.02 3.76 -11.43
C MET A 98 -0.55 3.04 -10.19
N LEU A 99 0.01 3.35 -9.01
CA LEU A 99 -0.61 3.02 -7.74
C LEU A 99 -1.68 4.05 -7.42
N THR A 100 -2.76 3.65 -6.76
CA THR A 100 -3.86 4.54 -6.36
C THR A 100 -3.97 4.57 -4.84
N TYR A 101 -3.99 5.76 -4.26
CA TYR A 101 -4.18 5.99 -2.84
C TYR A 101 -5.44 6.82 -2.61
N SER A 102 -6.35 6.33 -1.77
CA SER A 102 -7.43 7.16 -1.22
C SER A 102 -6.87 8.02 -0.10
N VAL A 103 -7.28 9.28 -0.03
CA VAL A 103 -6.87 10.22 1.02
C VAL A 103 -8.09 10.81 1.69
N ALA A 104 -8.13 10.71 3.01
CA ALA A 104 -9.21 11.26 3.80
C ALA A 104 -8.70 11.96 5.06
N GLY A 105 -9.51 12.89 5.56
CA GLY A 105 -9.29 13.57 6.84
C GLY A 105 -9.55 15.06 6.76
N THR A 106 -9.11 15.80 7.77
CA THR A 106 -9.25 17.26 7.83
C THR A 106 -7.89 17.85 8.16
N PRO A 107 -7.23 18.54 7.22
CA PRO A 107 -5.91 19.08 7.46
C PRO A 107 -5.99 20.27 8.43
N ASN A 108 -5.07 20.32 9.39
CA ASN A 108 -5.12 21.33 10.46
C ASN A 108 -4.65 22.72 9.99
N THR A 109 -3.75 22.76 8.99
CA THR A 109 -3.11 23.98 8.50
C THR A 109 -2.95 23.93 6.98
N GLY A 110 -2.72 25.09 6.36
CA GLY A 110 -2.23 25.15 4.98
C GLY A 110 -0.74 24.82 4.93
N GLY A 111 -0.24 24.42 3.76
CA GLY A 111 1.18 24.07 3.55
C GLY A 111 1.35 22.82 2.70
N ILE A 112 2.43 22.06 2.96
CA ILE A 112 2.72 20.81 2.26
C ILE A 112 2.46 19.62 3.19
N ALA A 113 1.48 18.79 2.82
CA ALA A 113 1.26 17.47 3.40
C ALA A 113 2.18 16.46 2.68
N SER A 114 3.03 15.77 3.43
CA SER A 114 3.96 14.77 2.89
C SER A 114 3.54 13.36 3.31
N PHE A 115 3.56 12.42 2.38
CA PHE A 115 3.25 11.01 2.61
C PHE A 115 4.45 10.16 2.20
N VAL A 116 5.05 9.43 3.14
CA VAL A 116 6.14 8.49 2.86
C VAL A 116 5.55 7.18 2.38
N ILE A 117 5.70 6.90 1.09
CA ILE A 117 5.19 5.70 0.44
C ILE A 117 6.28 4.65 0.44
N ASN A 118 5.94 3.46 0.93
CA ASN A 118 6.77 2.25 0.86
C ASN A 118 5.98 1.19 0.10
N PHE A 119 6.45 0.79 -1.07
CA PHE A 119 5.77 -0.19 -1.90
C PHE A 119 6.77 -0.91 -2.83
N GLY A 120 6.62 -2.23 -2.94
CA GLY A 120 7.37 -3.04 -3.91
C GLY A 120 8.89 -2.92 -3.82
N GLY A 121 9.43 -2.78 -2.60
CA GLY A 121 10.86 -2.57 -2.35
C GLY A 121 11.34 -1.12 -2.46
N GLN A 122 10.49 -0.20 -2.93
CA GLN A 122 10.82 1.20 -3.14
C GLN A 122 10.21 2.13 -2.09
N THR A 123 10.91 3.22 -1.81
CA THR A 123 10.45 4.29 -0.91
C THR A 123 10.52 5.64 -1.62
N CYS A 124 9.46 6.43 -1.55
CA CYS A 124 9.49 7.83 -1.97
C CYS A 124 8.49 8.69 -1.18
N THR A 125 8.58 10.01 -1.30
CA THR A 125 7.67 10.95 -0.60
C THR A 125 6.77 11.69 -1.58
N VAL A 126 5.45 11.50 -1.46
CA VAL A 126 4.44 12.28 -2.18
C VAL A 126 4.19 13.59 -1.44
N SER A 127 4.25 14.72 -2.13
CA SER A 127 3.97 16.05 -1.57
C SER A 127 2.66 16.59 -2.13
N MET A 128 1.68 16.82 -1.27
CA MET A 128 0.38 17.40 -1.60
C MET A 128 0.30 18.82 -1.04
N ALA A 129 -0.06 19.79 -1.87
CA ALA A 129 -0.33 21.16 -1.41
C ALA A 129 -1.71 21.25 -0.76
N VAL A 130 -1.76 21.92 0.39
CA VAL A 130 -2.99 22.20 1.15
C VAL A 130 -3.17 23.71 1.22
N ALA A 131 -4.32 24.20 0.75
CA ALA A 131 -4.68 25.61 0.84
C ALA A 131 -4.86 26.03 2.30
N GLY A 132 -4.51 27.28 2.61
CA GLY A 132 -4.81 27.87 3.91
C GLY A 132 -6.32 27.95 4.16
N ALA A 133 -6.71 28.08 5.43
CA ALA A 133 -8.11 28.22 5.79
C ALA A 133 -8.69 29.48 5.11
N PRO A 134 -9.95 29.46 4.63
CA PRO A 134 -10.62 30.67 4.19
C PRO A 134 -10.60 31.68 5.34
N VAL A 135 -10.06 32.87 5.09
CA VAL A 135 -10.16 33.97 6.05
C VAL A 135 -11.63 34.40 6.02
N GLU A 136 -12.39 34.04 7.05
CA GLU A 136 -13.73 34.60 7.21
C GLU A 136 -13.59 36.13 7.32
N PRO A 137 -14.32 36.92 6.52
CA PRO A 137 -14.32 38.37 6.69
C PRO A 137 -14.78 38.67 8.12
N GLN A 138 -13.87 39.15 8.96
CA GLN A 138 -14.25 39.57 10.31
C GLN A 138 -15.34 40.64 10.18
N PRO A 139 -16.46 40.56 10.93
CA PRO A 139 -17.42 41.64 10.97
C PRO A 139 -16.68 42.89 11.44
N VAL A 140 -16.55 43.88 10.54
CA VAL A 140 -16.04 45.21 10.88
C VAL A 140 -16.97 45.75 11.97
N GLY A 141 -16.36 46.15 13.09
CA GLY A 141 -17.02 46.37 14.37
C GLY A 141 -18.43 46.97 14.32
N GLN A 142 -19.32 46.34 15.09
CA GLN A 142 -20.48 47.01 15.66
C GLN A 142 -20.10 47.66 16.99
#